data_AF-A0A7S1HLQ9-F1
#
_entry.id   AF-A0A7S1HLQ9-F1
#
_cell.length_a   1.000
_cell.length_b   1.000
_cell.length_c   1.000
_cell.angle_alpha   90.00
_cell.angle_beta   90.00
_cell.angle_gamma   90.00
#
_symmetry.space_group_name_H-M   'P 1'
#
loop_
_entity.id
_entity.type
_entity.pdbx_description
1 polymer ?
#
loop_
_entity_poly.entity_id
_entity_poly.type
_entity_poly.pdbx_seq_one_letter_code
_entity_poly.pdbx_strand_id
1 'polypeptide(L)'
;MGRGVKVFTAQAASNIVKAFSRSDIADAKLYMRLRKVIVAIPQEAFDAEACAGIINAYTRSGLDDEQLVRHIVGASLIICYRGTPSVRDMSMLLSAFAKCFDA
;
A
#
# COMPACT_ATOMS: atom_id res chain seq x y z
N MET A 1 22.33 -15.96 -19.50
CA MET A 1 22.18 -15.18 -18.25
C MET A 1 21.17 -14.06 -18.49
N GLY A 2 19.91 -14.27 -18.12
CA GLY A 2 18.88 -13.24 -18.28
C GLY A 2 19.13 -12.10 -17.30
N ARG A 3 19.26 -10.88 -17.79
CA ARG A 3 19.26 -9.66 -16.95
C ARG A 3 17.99 -9.69 -16.09
N GLY A 4 18.16 -9.77 -14.77
CA GLY A 4 17.04 -9.77 -13.84
C GLY A 4 16.18 -8.54 -14.07
N VAL A 5 14.97 -8.76 -14.59
CA VAL A 5 13.96 -7.71 -14.66
C VAL A 5 13.75 -7.26 -13.21
N LYS A 6 14.12 -6.01 -12.89
CA LYS A 6 13.76 -5.41 -11.60
C LYS A 6 12.24 -5.23 -11.63
N VAL A 7 11.52 -6.25 -11.21
CA VAL A 7 10.08 -6.17 -11.04
C VAL A 7 9.81 -5.12 -9.97
N PHE A 8 8.98 -4.14 -10.28
CA PHE A 8 8.56 -3.14 -9.31
C PHE A 8 7.64 -3.82 -8.30
N THR A 9 8.14 -4.12 -7.11
CA THR A 9 7.41 -4.88 -6.09
C THR A 9 6.46 -3.99 -5.29
N ALA A 10 5.47 -4.61 -4.62
CA ALA A 10 4.60 -3.92 -3.67
C ALA A 10 5.41 -3.20 -2.58
N GLN A 11 6.47 -3.83 -2.08
CA GLN A 11 7.35 -3.24 -1.07
C GLN A 11 8.12 -2.02 -1.62
N ALA A 12 8.59 -2.08 -2.88
CA ALA A 12 9.23 -0.92 -3.51
C ALA A 12 8.25 0.26 -3.63
N ALA A 13 7.00 -0.03 -4.04
CA ALA A 13 5.94 0.97 -4.10
C ALA A 13 5.64 1.60 -2.73
N SER A 14 5.50 0.75 -1.71
CA SER A 14 5.27 1.17 -0.31
C SER A 14 6.41 2.05 0.21
N ASN A 15 7.66 1.66 -0.02
CA ASN A 15 8.82 2.45 0.40
C ASN A 15 8.86 3.84 -0.26
N ILE A 16 8.55 3.91 -1.56
CA ILE A 16 8.53 5.18 -2.31
C ILE A 16 7.44 6.11 -1.78
N VAL A 17 6.19 5.62 -1.64
CA VAL A 17 5.11 6.48 -1.14
C VAL A 17 5.34 6.91 0.31
N LYS A 18 5.87 6.01 1.16
CA LYS A 18 6.25 6.35 2.54
C LYS A 18 7.32 7.44 2.58
N ALA A 19 8.30 7.41 1.67
CA ALA A 19 9.34 8.44 1.61
C ALA A 19 8.74 9.81 1.28
N PHE A 20 7.88 9.90 0.26
CA PHE A 20 7.23 11.17 -0.09
C PHE A 20 6.32 11.69 1.02
N SER A 21 5.50 10.82 1.61
CA SER A 21 4.60 11.16 2.72
C SER A 21 5.36 11.65 3.96
N ARG A 22 6.54 11.08 4.27
CA ARG A 22 7.39 11.52 5.39
C ARG A 22 8.12 12.82 5.13
N SER A 23 8.40 13.12 3.87
CA SER A 23 9.01 14.40 3.45
C SER A 23 7.98 15.53 3.30
N ASP A 24 6.72 15.30 3.69
CA ASP A 24 5.61 16.25 3.56
C ASP A 24 5.36 16.69 2.10
N ILE A 25 5.73 15.83 1.15
CA ILE A 25 5.49 16.06 -0.28
C ILE A 25 4.13 15.43 -0.61
N ALA A 26 3.10 16.27 -0.71
CA ALA A 26 1.73 15.89 -1.08
C ALA A 26 1.36 16.37 -2.51
N ASP A 27 2.21 16.04 -3.50
CA ASP A 27 1.92 16.36 -4.90
C ASP A 27 0.84 15.42 -5.48
N ALA A 28 -0.32 15.97 -5.82
CA ALA A 28 -1.45 15.19 -6.33
C ALA A 28 -1.13 14.42 -7.63
N LYS A 29 -0.30 14.98 -8.53
CA LYS A 29 0.07 14.31 -9.79
C LYS A 29 0.99 13.13 -9.53
N LEU A 30 1.93 13.27 -8.60
CA LEU A 30 2.81 12.22 -8.14
C LEU A 30 2.01 11.07 -7.51
N TYR A 31 1.11 11.37 -6.57
CA TYR A 31 0.28 10.36 -5.92
C TYR A 31 -0.68 9.68 -6.89
N MET A 32 -1.24 10.40 -7.86
CA MET A 32 -2.02 9.79 -8.94
C MET A 32 -1.16 8.82 -9.77
N ARG A 33 0.11 9.16 -10.05
CA ARG A 33 1.02 8.30 -10.80
C ARG A 33 1.41 7.07 -9.99
N LEU A 34 1.76 7.24 -8.71
CA LEU A 34 2.08 6.15 -7.79
C LEU A 34 0.90 5.19 -7.64
N ARG A 35 -0.31 5.71 -7.53
CA ARG A 35 -1.53 4.91 -7.44
C ARG A 35 -1.73 4.04 -8.68
N LYS A 36 -1.51 4.58 -9.88
CA LYS A 36 -1.58 3.79 -11.12
C LYS A 36 -0.57 2.64 -11.13
N VAL A 37 0.61 2.85 -10.55
CA VAL A 37 1.63 1.81 -10.43
C VAL A 37 1.20 0.77 -9.39
N ILE A 38 0.71 1.19 -8.22
CA ILE A 38 0.29 0.29 -7.13
C ILE A 38 -0.88 -0.60 -7.57
N VAL A 39 -1.91 -0.03 -8.21
CA VAL A 39 -3.09 -0.77 -8.67
C VAL A 39 -2.75 -1.76 -9.79
N ALA A 40 -1.65 -1.54 -10.53
CA ALA A 40 -1.17 -2.47 -11.54
C ALA A 40 -0.41 -3.68 -10.95
N ILE A 41 -0.04 -3.65 -9.67
CA ILE A 41 0.59 -4.78 -8.99
C ILE A 41 -0.50 -5.79 -8.62
N PRO A 42 -0.34 -7.09 -8.95
CA PRO A 42 -1.28 -8.14 -8.53
C PRO A 42 -1.48 -8.13 -7.01
N GLN A 43 -2.72 -8.30 -6.56
CA GLN A 43 -3.06 -8.23 -5.12
C GLN A 43 -2.33 -9.31 -4.30
N GLU A 44 -2.02 -10.44 -4.92
CA GLU A 44 -1.28 -11.56 -4.32
C GLU A 44 0.20 -11.25 -4.07
N ALA A 45 0.73 -10.18 -4.65
CA ALA A 45 2.13 -9.77 -4.50
C ALA A 45 2.35 -8.81 -3.32
N PHE A 46 1.29 -8.46 -2.59
CA PHE A 46 1.37 -7.61 -1.40
C PHE A 46 1.52 -8.45 -0.14
N ASP A 47 2.25 -7.90 0.83
CA ASP A 47 2.25 -8.33 2.21
C ASP A 47 1.60 -7.25 3.11
N ALA A 48 1.41 -7.57 4.38
CA ALA A 48 0.73 -6.68 5.33
C ALA A 48 1.49 -5.36 5.54
N GLU A 49 2.82 -5.39 5.49
CA GLU A 49 3.65 -4.18 5.64
C GLU A 49 3.50 -3.25 4.43
N ALA A 50 3.51 -3.79 3.22
CA ALA A 50 3.29 -3.03 2.00
C ALA A 50 1.90 -2.38 2.01
N CYS A 51 0.85 -3.16 2.30
CA CYS A 51 -0.53 -2.67 2.41
C CYS A 51 -0.66 -1.54 3.43
N ALA A 52 -0.23 -1.78 4.68
CA ALA A 52 -0.31 -0.79 5.75
C ALA A 52 0.51 0.46 5.44
N GLY A 53 1.69 0.30 4.85
CA GLY A 53 2.57 1.40 4.47
C GLY A 53 1.96 2.32 3.42
N ILE A 54 1.31 1.75 2.41
CA ILE A 54 0.64 2.51 1.35
C ILE A 54 -0.55 3.28 1.91
N ILE A 55 -1.43 2.62 2.67
CA ILE A 55 -2.61 3.27 3.26
C ILE A 55 -2.20 4.44 4.14
N ASN A 56 -1.31 4.21 5.12
CA ASN A 56 -0.86 5.27 6.01
C ASN A 56 -0.24 6.47 5.25
N ALA A 57 0.47 6.20 4.15
CA ALA A 57 1.11 7.25 3.37
C ALA A 57 0.09 8.12 2.61
N TYR A 58 -0.94 7.52 2.02
CA TYR A 58 -2.03 8.22 1.33
C TYR A 58 -2.94 8.95 2.32
N THR A 59 -3.29 8.33 3.45
CA THR A 59 -4.05 8.99 4.51
C THR A 59 -3.30 10.23 5.02
N ARG A 60 -1.99 10.12 5.27
CA ARG A 60 -1.18 11.25 5.73
C ARG A 60 -1.06 12.37 4.69
N SER A 61 -1.12 12.06 3.38
CA SER A 61 -1.06 13.10 2.35
C SER A 61 -2.39 13.82 2.12
N GLY A 62 -3.49 13.36 2.74
CA GLY A 62 -4.84 13.92 2.55
C GLY A 62 -5.38 13.72 1.13
N LEU A 63 -4.79 12.78 0.37
CA LEU A 63 -5.17 12.47 -1.00
C LEU A 63 -5.93 11.15 -1.01
N ASP A 64 -7.22 11.22 -0.67
CA ASP A 64 -8.09 10.06 -0.68
C ASP A 64 -8.23 9.49 -2.10
N ASP A 65 -8.01 8.18 -2.24
CA ASP A 65 -8.21 7.46 -3.50
C ASP A 65 -8.96 6.16 -3.22
N GLU A 66 -10.27 6.19 -3.47
CA GLU A 66 -11.14 5.05 -3.23
C GLU A 66 -10.71 3.79 -4.00
N GLN A 67 -10.21 3.95 -5.23
CA GLN A 67 -9.74 2.80 -6.02
C GLN A 67 -8.49 2.17 -5.41
N LEU A 68 -7.56 2.99 -4.93
CA LEU A 68 -6.40 2.50 -4.20
C LEU A 68 -6.82 1.77 -2.94
N VAL A 69 -7.69 2.36 -2.12
CA VAL A 69 -8.16 1.76 -0.86
C VAL A 69 -8.82 0.42 -1.13
N ARG A 70 -9.74 0.34 -2.10
CA ARG A 70 -10.39 -0.92 -2.49
C ARG A 70 -9.38 -1.98 -2.94
N HIS A 71 -8.35 -1.60 -3.70
CA HIS A 71 -7.30 -2.53 -4.13
C HIS A 71 -6.50 -3.09 -2.95
N ILE A 72 -6.11 -2.23 -2.01
CA ILE A 72 -5.35 -2.63 -0.82
C ILE A 72 -6.22 -3.45 0.14
N VAL A 73 -7.51 -3.17 0.26
CA VAL A 73 -8.46 -4.02 1.00
C VAL A 73 -8.52 -5.41 0.37
N GLY A 74 -8.63 -5.52 -0.95
CA GLY A 74 -8.61 -6.81 -1.66
C GLY A 74 -7.33 -7.61 -1.36
N ALA A 75 -6.16 -6.97 -1.48
CA ALA A 75 -4.88 -7.57 -1.12
C ALA A 75 -4.82 -8.02 0.36
N SER A 76 -5.34 -7.20 1.27
CA SER A 76 -5.39 -7.50 2.71
C SER A 76 -6.26 -8.72 3.01
N LEU A 77 -7.41 -8.85 2.34
CA LEU A 77 -8.27 -10.01 2.47
C LEU A 77 -7.58 -11.29 1.98
N ILE A 78 -6.85 -11.23 0.86
CA ILE A 78 -6.07 -12.38 0.37
C ILE A 78 -5.06 -12.83 1.42
N ILE A 79 -4.36 -11.91 2.09
CA ILE A 79 -3.43 -12.23 3.19
C ILE A 79 -4.16 -12.94 4.33
N CYS A 80 -5.34 -12.44 4.73
CA CYS A 80 -6.14 -13.05 5.79
C CYS A 80 -6.70 -14.43 5.44
N TYR A 81 -6.97 -14.71 4.16
CA TYR A 81 -7.58 -15.97 3.71
C TYR A 81 -6.57 -17.04 3.27
N ARG A 82 -5.33 -16.67 2.88
CA ARG A 82 -4.31 -17.62 2.42
C ARG A 82 -3.59 -18.39 3.54
N GLY A 83 -3.81 -18.04 4.80
CA GLY A 83 -3.26 -18.72 5.97
C GLY A 83 -3.76 -18.10 7.26
N THR A 84 -3.18 -18.47 8.41
CA THR A 84 -3.37 -17.73 9.66
C THR A 84 -2.43 -16.51 9.65
N PRO A 85 -2.93 -15.29 9.39
CA PRO A 85 -2.09 -14.10 9.46
C PRO A 85 -1.53 -13.96 10.88
N SER A 86 -0.29 -13.48 10.99
CA SER A 86 0.27 -13.24 12.31
C SER A 86 -0.52 -12.14 13.02
N VAL A 87 -0.53 -12.14 14.35
CA VAL A 87 -1.12 -11.05 15.15
C VAL A 87 -0.53 -9.70 14.73
N ARG A 88 0.76 -9.68 14.37
CA ARG A 88 1.45 -8.49 13.86
C ARG A 88 0.82 -8.01 12.55
N ASP A 89 0.62 -8.89 11.58
CA ASP A 89 0.05 -8.53 10.28
C ASP A 89 -1.35 -7.94 10.44
N MET A 90 -2.20 -8.62 11.22
CA MET A 90 -3.55 -8.14 11.54
C MET A 90 -3.53 -6.77 12.22
N SER A 91 -2.63 -6.58 13.18
CA SER A 91 -2.50 -5.31 13.91
C SER A 91 -2.07 -4.17 12.98
N MET A 92 -1.14 -4.43 12.06
CA MET A 92 -0.67 -3.43 11.10
C MET A 92 -1.77 -3.02 10.13
N LEU A 93 -2.51 -3.98 9.58
CA LEU A 93 -3.61 -3.73 8.67
C LEU A 93 -4.74 -2.96 9.37
N LEU A 94 -5.20 -3.44 10.53
CA LEU A 94 -6.26 -2.78 11.30
C LEU A 94 -5.88 -1.36 11.70
N SER A 95 -4.64 -1.14 12.16
CA SER A 95 -4.16 0.19 12.54
C SER A 95 -4.13 1.16 11.34
N ALA A 96 -3.71 0.67 10.16
CA ALA A 96 -3.69 1.48 8.95
C ALA A 96 -5.10 1.84 8.48
N PHE A 97 -6.02 0.87 8.46
CA PHE A 97 -7.39 1.10 8.03
C PHE A 97 -8.16 1.99 9.01
N ALA A 98 -8.01 1.81 10.32
CA ALA A 98 -8.62 2.69 11.33
C ALA A 98 -8.27 4.16 11.05
N LYS A 99 -6.98 4.46 10.87
CA LYS A 99 -6.53 5.83 10.53
C LYS A 99 -7.10 6.34 9.21
N CYS A 100 -7.25 5.46 8.22
CA CYS A 100 -7.82 5.85 6.93
C CYS A 100 -9.31 6.21 7.01
N PHE A 101 -10.06 5.64 7.96
CA PHE A 101 -11.48 5.96 8.16
C PHE A 101 -11.72 7.06 9.20
N ASP A 102 -10.72 7.35 10.05
CA ASP A 102 -10.76 8.42 11.06
C ASP A 102 -10.18 9.76 10.56
N ALA A 103 -9.57 9.80 9.37
CA ALA A 103 -8.97 10.99 8.76
C ALA A 103 -9.98 11.80 7.95
#